data_AF-A0A954MQ28-F1
#
_entry.id   AF-A0A954MQ28-F1
#
_cell.length_a   1.000
_cell.length_b   1.000
_cell.length_c   1.000
_cell.angle_alpha   90.00
_cell.angle_beta   90.00
_cell.angle_gamma   90.00
#
_symmetry.space_group_name_H-M   'P 1'
#
loop_
_entity.id
_entity.type
_entity.pdbx_description
1 polymer ?
#
loop_
_entity_poly.entity_id
_entity_poly.type
_entity_poly.pdbx_seq_one_letter_code
_entity_poly.pdbx_strand_id
1 'polypeptide(L)'
;MLSQQLTTFVYDPSDREIEKQLDNETRSVTSYDAAGQMLVVSNLESDNSVISRFTYTYDPIGNRLQEVRNEGATTLRVRTGPDEPSRDPNCPEPTVTYDNHKRQKIRKVTTWG
;
A
#
# COMPACT_ATOMS: atom_id res chain seq x y z
N MET A 1 -0.18 -38.32 9.14
CA MET A 1 -1.26 -37.37 9.46
C MET A 1 -1.20 -36.27 8.42
N LEU A 2 -2.24 -36.09 7.61
CA LEU A 2 -2.35 -34.92 6.74
C LEU A 2 -2.78 -33.74 7.61
N SER A 3 -1.99 -32.67 7.65
CA SER A 3 -2.41 -31.40 8.25
C SER A 3 -3.52 -30.82 7.38
N GLN A 4 -4.70 -30.58 7.96
CA GLN A 4 -5.74 -29.81 7.26
C GLN A 4 -5.41 -28.34 7.46
N GLN A 5 -4.99 -27.69 6.38
CA GLN A 5 -4.70 -26.27 6.34
C GLN A 5 -6.03 -25.51 6.41
N LEU A 6 -6.40 -25.03 7.61
CA LEU A 6 -7.64 -24.29 7.82
C LEU A 6 -7.43 -22.82 7.39
N THR A 7 -8.25 -22.34 6.45
CA THR A 7 -8.29 -20.92 6.07
C THR A 7 -9.67 -20.38 6.38
N THR A 8 -9.75 -19.27 7.09
CA THR A 8 -11.00 -18.58 7.43
C THR A 8 -11.09 -17.25 6.70
N PHE A 9 -12.33 -16.84 6.43
CA PHE A 9 -12.65 -15.60 5.73
C PHE A 9 -13.72 -14.84 6.51
N VAL A 10 -13.57 -13.51 6.58
CA VAL A 10 -14.55 -12.59 7.16
C VAL A 10 -15.00 -11.63 6.07
N TYR A 11 -16.31 -11.41 5.99
CA TYR A 11 -16.93 -10.55 4.99
C TYR A 11 -17.67 -9.39 5.66
N ASP A 12 -17.74 -8.25 4.97
CA ASP A 12 -18.62 -7.14 5.34
C ASP A 12 -20.07 -7.37 4.86
N PRO A 13 -21.04 -6.49 5.23
CA PRO A 13 -22.44 -6.63 4.79
C PRO A 13 -22.67 -6.49 3.27
N SER A 14 -21.66 -6.10 2.50
CA SER A 14 -21.69 -6.04 1.04
C SER A 14 -21.01 -7.27 0.40
N ASP A 15 -20.80 -8.34 1.18
CA ASP A 15 -20.15 -9.59 0.78
C ASP A 15 -18.70 -9.41 0.28
N ARG A 16 -18.00 -8.38 0.77
CA ARG A 16 -16.58 -8.14 0.45
C ARG A 16 -15.68 -8.71 1.54
N GLU A 17 -14.62 -9.42 1.15
CA GLU A 17 -13.64 -10.00 2.08
C GLU A 17 -12.86 -8.90 2.81
N ILE A 18 -13.04 -8.79 4.13
CA ILE A 18 -12.32 -7.84 4.98
C ILE A 18 -11.20 -8.49 5.77
N GLU A 19 -11.21 -9.82 5.90
CA GLU A 19 -10.14 -10.57 6.52
C GLU A 19 -10.01 -11.98 5.93
N LYS A 20 -8.77 -12.41 5.74
CA LYS A 20 -8.41 -13.80 5.46
C LYS A 20 -7.33 -14.23 6.43
N GLN A 21 -7.54 -15.32 7.14
CA GLN A 21 -6.59 -15.87 8.09
C GLN A 21 -6.19 -17.30 7.68
N LEU A 22 -4.88 -17.56 7.68
CA LEU A 22 -4.29 -18.86 7.37
C LEU A 22 -4.11 -19.71 8.63
N ASP A 23 -3.75 -20.98 8.44
CA ASP A 23 -3.57 -21.97 9.52
C ASP A 23 -2.43 -21.62 10.49
N ASN A 24 -1.42 -20.92 9.98
CA ASN A 24 -0.30 -20.37 10.75
C ASN A 24 -0.64 -19.04 11.45
N GLU A 25 -1.93 -18.69 11.51
CA GLU A 25 -2.46 -17.46 12.12
C GLU A 25 -2.03 -16.15 11.46
N THR A 26 -1.24 -16.19 10.38
CA THR A 26 -1.01 -15.01 9.55
C THR A 26 -2.32 -14.58 8.90
N ARG A 27 -2.52 -13.27 8.74
CA ARG A 27 -3.76 -12.75 8.18
C ARG A 27 -3.57 -11.54 7.28
N SER A 28 -4.46 -11.40 6.32
CA SER A 28 -4.62 -10.24 5.46
C SER A 28 -5.91 -9.52 5.85
N VAL A 29 -5.80 -8.23 6.19
CA VAL A 29 -6.95 -7.37 6.54
C VAL A 29 -7.11 -6.30 5.48
N THR A 30 -8.31 -6.18 4.93
CA THR A 30 -8.64 -5.23 3.85
C THR A 30 -9.75 -4.28 4.30
N SER A 31 -9.62 -3.01 3.95
CA SER A 31 -10.69 -2.02 4.12
C SER A 31 -11.04 -1.39 2.78
N TYR A 32 -12.30 -1.01 2.63
CA TYR A 32 -12.85 -0.45 1.42
C TYR A 32 -13.53 0.89 1.69
N ASP A 33 -13.59 1.73 0.68
CA ASP A 33 -14.48 2.89 0.68
C ASP A 33 -15.93 2.49 0.33
N ALA A 34 -16.80 3.51 0.30
CA ALA A 34 -18.20 3.36 -0.06
C ALA A 34 -18.42 2.95 -1.52
N ALA A 35 -17.44 3.17 -2.40
CA ALA A 35 -17.48 2.79 -3.82
C ALA A 35 -16.94 1.38 -4.08
N GLY A 36 -16.42 0.68 -3.06
CA GLY A 36 -15.84 -0.66 -3.22
C GLY A 36 -14.36 -0.69 -3.54
N GLN A 37 -13.68 0.44 -3.44
CA GLN A 37 -12.25 0.53 -3.73
C GLN A 37 -11.44 0.25 -2.46
N MET A 38 -10.34 -0.50 -2.58
CA MET A 38 -9.49 -0.86 -1.45
C MET A 38 -8.78 0.38 -0.93
N LEU A 39 -8.94 0.72 0.35
CA LEU A 39 -8.23 1.83 1.00
C LEU A 39 -6.92 1.35 1.63
N VAL A 40 -6.97 0.20 2.30
CA VAL A 40 -5.83 -0.37 3.02
C VAL A 40 -5.84 -1.88 2.88
N VAL A 41 -4.66 -2.45 2.66
CA VAL A 41 -4.39 -3.89 2.83
C VAL A 41 -3.25 -4.04 3.82
N SER A 42 -3.41 -4.83 4.87
CA SER A 42 -2.37 -5.12 5.86
C SER A 42 -2.16 -6.62 5.98
N ASN A 43 -0.93 -7.08 5.73
CA ASN A 43 -0.50 -8.45 5.99
C ASN A 43 0.19 -8.50 7.34
N LEU A 44 -0.29 -9.40 8.21
CA LEU A 44 0.07 -9.48 9.61
C LEU A 44 0.59 -10.88 9.94
N GLU A 45 1.61 -10.92 10.78
CA GLU A 45 1.99 -12.13 11.52
C GLU A 45 0.93 -12.48 12.58
N SER A 46 1.03 -13.67 13.16
CA SER A 46 0.11 -14.14 14.22
C SER A 46 0.10 -13.25 15.46
N ASP A 47 1.22 -12.59 15.77
CA ASP A 47 1.36 -11.63 16.89
C ASP A 47 0.86 -10.21 16.56
N ASN A 48 0.25 -10.03 15.38
CA ASN A 48 -0.18 -8.74 14.80
C ASN A 48 0.94 -7.83 14.30
N SER A 49 2.19 -8.29 14.25
CA SER A 49 3.27 -7.55 13.62
C SER A 49 2.99 -7.36 12.13
N VAL A 50 3.22 -6.15 11.62
CA VAL A 50 2.98 -5.84 10.20
C VAL A 50 4.11 -6.37 9.34
N ILE A 51 3.79 -7.30 8.45
CA ILE A 51 4.67 -7.79 7.39
C ILE A 51 4.74 -6.73 6.28
N SER A 52 3.57 -6.31 5.81
CA SER A 52 3.43 -5.26 4.82
C SER A 52 2.09 -4.53 4.94
N ARG A 53 2.09 -3.27 4.51
CA ARG A 53 0.89 -2.44 4.47
C ARG A 53 0.84 -1.60 3.21
N PHE A 54 -0.28 -1.69 2.51
CA PHE A 54 -0.61 -0.92 1.31
C PHE A 54 -1.67 0.11 1.67
N THR A 55 -1.57 1.32 1.14
CA THR A 55 -2.59 2.36 1.29
C THR A 55 -2.81 3.05 -0.03
N TYR A 56 -4.07 3.22 -0.41
CA TYR A 56 -4.47 3.75 -1.70
C TYR A 56 -5.34 5.00 -1.53
N THR A 57 -5.23 5.91 -2.48
CA THR A 57 -6.16 7.03 -2.61
C THR A 57 -6.66 7.11 -4.04
N TYR A 58 -7.90 7.56 -4.20
CA TYR A 58 -8.58 7.66 -5.48
C TYR A 58 -9.04 9.09 -5.74
N ASP A 59 -9.19 9.44 -7.02
CA ASP A 59 -9.89 10.65 -7.43
C ASP A 59 -11.41 10.45 -7.36
N PRO A 60 -12.23 11.51 -7.52
CA PRO A 60 -13.68 11.40 -7.42
C PRO A 60 -14.35 10.50 -8.47
N ILE A 61 -13.65 10.14 -9.55
CA ILE A 61 -14.17 9.26 -10.61
C ILE A 61 -13.59 7.84 -10.53
N GLY A 62 -12.78 7.57 -9.51
CA GLY A 62 -12.27 6.24 -9.16
C GLY A 62 -10.87 5.90 -9.67
N ASN A 63 -10.11 6.83 -10.27
CA ASN A 63 -8.72 6.55 -10.65
C ASN A 63 -7.80 6.61 -9.43
N ARG A 64 -6.86 5.68 -9.33
CA ARG A 64 -5.95 5.58 -8.19
C ARG A 64 -4.84 6.62 -8.23
N LEU A 65 -4.99 7.72 -7.49
CA LEU A 65 -4.00 8.80 -7.40
C LEU A 65 -2.68 8.40 -6.72
N GLN A 66 -2.73 7.56 -5.70
CA GLN A 66 -1.54 7.23 -4.90
C GLN A 66 -1.59 5.80 -4.39
N GLU A 67 -0.40 5.21 -4.27
CA GLU A 67 -0.14 3.99 -3.56
C GLU A 67 1.05 4.18 -2.61
N VAL A 68 0.90 3.80 -1.35
CA VAL A 68 1.97 3.74 -0.36
C VAL A 68 2.16 2.30 0.05
N ARG A 69 3.38 1.77 -0.09
CA ARG A 69 3.79 0.46 0.38
C ARG A 69 4.73 0.62 1.56
N ASN A 70 4.44 -0.07 2.65
CA ASN A 70 5.34 -0.22 3.78
C ASN A 70 5.66 -1.70 3.91
N GLU A 71 6.93 -2.07 3.77
CA GLU A 71 7.42 -3.44 3.85
C GLU A 71 8.64 -3.45 4.76
N GLY A 72 8.46 -3.93 6.00
CA GLY A 72 9.47 -3.78 7.05
C GLY A 72 9.89 -2.32 7.26
N ALA A 73 11.17 -2.01 7.03
CA ALA A 73 11.74 -0.67 7.15
C ALA A 73 11.62 0.20 5.88
N THR A 74 11.12 -0.36 4.77
CA THR A 74 11.05 0.34 3.47
C THR A 74 9.67 0.95 3.27
N THR A 75 9.63 2.23 2.91
CA THR A 75 8.42 2.91 2.42
C THR A 75 8.60 3.34 0.97
N LEU A 76 7.74 2.85 0.07
CA LEU A 76 7.63 3.31 -1.31
C LEU A 76 6.33 4.10 -1.50
N ARG A 77 6.41 5.22 -2.23
CA ARG A 77 5.25 6.01 -2.64
C ARG A 77 5.22 6.14 -4.15
N VAL A 78 4.14 5.70 -4.77
CA VAL A 78 3.87 5.81 -6.21
C VAL A 78 2.65 6.70 -6.39
N ARG A 79 2.71 7.64 -7.33
CA ARG A 79 1.57 8.46 -7.74
C ARG A 79 1.17 8.08 -9.16
N THR A 80 -0.11 7.81 -9.36
CA THR A 80 -0.71 7.44 -10.66
C THR A 80 -1.93 8.34 -10.92
N GLY A 81 -1.70 9.65 -11.05
CA GLY A 81 -2.71 10.58 -11.59
C GLY A 81 -2.49 10.76 -13.10
N PRO A 82 -3.41 11.40 -13.84
CA PRO A 82 -3.08 11.85 -15.19
C PRO A 82 -1.83 12.72 -15.10
N ASP A 83 -0.78 12.27 -15.77
CA ASP A 83 0.42 13.04 -16.05
C ASP A 83 0.05 14.20 -16.99
N GLU A 84 -0.76 15.14 -16.53
CA GLU A 84 -0.78 16.47 -17.11
C GLU A 84 0.15 17.31 -16.22
N PRO A 85 1.44 17.46 -16.58
CA PRO A 85 2.20 18.56 -16.04
C PRO A 85 1.36 19.81 -16.32
N SER A 86 1.10 20.62 -15.29
CA SER A 86 0.75 22.01 -15.53
C SER A 86 1.71 22.53 -16.60
N ARG A 87 1.20 23.24 -17.61
CA ARG A 87 2.01 23.94 -18.64
C ARG A 87 2.93 25.05 -18.06
N ASP A 88 3.27 24.94 -16.78
CA ASP A 88 4.20 25.76 -16.03
C ASP A 88 5.57 25.07 -16.01
N PRO A 89 6.54 25.52 -16.83
CA PRO A 89 7.89 24.96 -16.89
C PRO A 89 8.72 25.14 -15.60
N ASN A 90 8.17 25.74 -14.54
CA ASN A 90 8.85 25.93 -13.25
C ASN A 90 8.30 25.06 -12.11
N CYS A 91 7.43 24.08 -12.36
CA CYS A 91 6.91 23.19 -11.32
C CYS A 91 7.87 21.99 -11.10
N PRO A 92 8.60 21.88 -9.97
CA PRO A 92 9.51 20.74 -9.76
C PRO A 92 8.71 19.45 -9.48
N GLU A 93 9.00 18.38 -10.24
CA GLU A 93 8.46 17.04 -9.99
C GLU A 93 9.01 16.46 -8.66
N PRO A 94 8.16 16.04 -7.69
CA PRO A 94 8.67 15.45 -6.46
C PRO A 94 8.60 13.92 -6.49
N THR A 95 9.76 13.26 -6.61
CA THR A 95 9.94 11.87 -6.13
C THR A 95 10.99 11.86 -5.02
N VAL A 96 10.60 11.53 -3.78
CA VAL A 96 11.50 11.45 -2.63
C VAL A 96 11.36 10.09 -1.95
N THR A 97 12.45 9.34 -1.87
CA THR A 97 12.59 8.11 -1.08
C THR A 97 13.46 8.39 0.16
N TYR A 98 13.03 7.90 1.33
CA TYR A 98 13.80 7.94 2.58
C TYR A 98 14.03 6.51 3.07
N ASP A 99 15.28 6.15 3.38
CA ASP A 99 15.60 4.97 4.19
C ASP A 99 16.03 5.47 5.58
N ASN A 100 15.27 5.09 6.60
CA ASN A 100 15.49 5.48 7.98
C ASN A 100 16.13 4.33 8.79
N HIS A 101 17.22 3.73 8.32
CA HIS A 101 18.22 3.09 9.19
C HIS A 101 19.62 3.05 8.54
N LYS A 102 20.48 4.00 8.94
CA LYS A 102 21.95 4.03 8.81
C LYS A 102 22.63 3.26 7.64
N ARG A 103 23.12 4.08 6.71
CA ARG A 103 24.34 3.93 5.87
C ARG A 103 24.19 3.09 4.60
N GLN A 104 23.68 3.68 3.52
CA GLN A 104 24.50 4.16 2.38
C GLN A 104 23.70 5.12 1.50
N LYS A 105 24.40 6.14 0.99
CA LYS A 105 23.88 7.31 0.30
C LYS A 105 23.74 6.99 -1.19
N ILE A 106 22.53 6.75 -1.70
CA ILE A 106 22.31 6.81 -3.16
C ILE A 106 21.76 8.19 -3.50
N ARG A 107 22.70 9.12 -3.70
CA ARG A 107 22.41 10.34 -4.46
C ARG A 107 22.44 9.98 -5.94
N LYS A 108 21.28 10.03 -6.59
CA LYS A 108 21.12 10.74 -7.87
C LYS A 108 19.70 11.31 -7.89
N VAL A 109 19.57 12.49 -7.30
CA VAL A 109 18.52 13.43 -7.70
C VAL A 109 19.18 14.29 -8.76
N THR A 110 18.75 14.14 -10.00
CA THR A 110 19.11 15.10 -11.04
C THR A 110 18.11 16.24 -10.92
N THR A 111 18.51 17.30 -10.23
CA THR A 111 17.89 18.62 -10.36
C THR A 111 18.93 19.51 -11.02
N TRP A 112 18.62 19.99 -12.22
CA TRP A 112 19.33 21.12 -12.83
C TRP A 112 18.27 22.18 -13.09
N GLY A 113 18.58 23.42 -12.71
CA GLY A 113 17.89 24.60 -13.20
C GLY A 113 18.32 24.95 -14.63
#